data_AF-A0A925DXF7-F1
#
_entry.id   AF-A0A925DXF7-F1
#
_cell.length_a   1.000
_cell.length_b   1.000
_cell.length_c   1.000
_cell.angle_alpha   90.00
_cell.angle_beta   90.00
_cell.angle_gamma   90.00
#
_symmetry.space_group_name_H-M   'P 1'
#
loop_
_entity.id
_entity.type
_entity.pdbx_description
1 polymer ?
#
loop_
_entity_poly.entity_id
_entity_poly.type
_entity_poly.pdbx_seq_one_letter_code
_entity_poly.pdbx_strand_id
1 'polypeptide(L)'
;FNQKLQAQLEPLVYELNKEDKGTLAQTFEMHVPAYQKLLLIIPAFIGYCCHLPLYLPLKMIAQKYGYKNDHYDSILFGLLFICYPFYLLLGGVLISWFTKGSWWMLIILLPFCAWSFTRLKKQF
;
A
#
# COMPACT_ATOMS: atom_id res chain seq x y z
N PHE A 1 30.97 -9.46 -20.28
CA PHE A 1 29.61 -9.55 -19.73
C PHE A 1 29.40 -8.53 -18.60
N ASN A 2 30.24 -8.52 -17.55
CA ASN A 2 30.11 -7.57 -16.43
C ASN A 2 30.13 -6.08 -16.81
N GLN A 3 31.02 -5.62 -17.70
CA GLN A 3 31.11 -4.19 -18.04
C GLN A 3 29.86 -3.65 -18.74
N LYS A 4 29.22 -4.47 -19.59
CA LYS A 4 27.99 -4.06 -20.29
C LYS A 4 26.79 -4.02 -19.34
N LEU A 5 26.76 -4.93 -18.37
CA LEU A 5 25.75 -4.95 -17.30
C LEU A 5 25.93 -3.75 -16.36
N GLN A 6 27.17 -3.48 -15.95
CA GLN A 6 27.52 -2.35 -15.10
C GLN A 6 27.14 -1.03 -15.78
N ALA A 7 27.54 -0.82 -17.03
CA ALA A 7 27.20 0.38 -17.79
C ALA A 7 25.68 0.61 -17.96
N GLN A 8 24.86 -0.45 -17.89
CA GLN A 8 23.41 -0.36 -17.95
C GLN A 8 22.75 -0.12 -16.59
N LEU A 9 23.36 -0.60 -15.50
CA LEU A 9 22.80 -0.52 -14.15
C LEU A 9 23.29 0.69 -13.37
N GLU A 10 24.53 1.12 -13.59
CA GLU A 10 25.15 2.28 -12.96
C GLU A 10 24.31 3.57 -13.09
N PRO A 11 23.73 3.93 -14.25
CA PRO A 11 22.87 5.11 -14.34
C PRO A 11 21.51 4.97 -13.62
N LEU A 12 21.12 3.75 -13.22
CA LEU A 12 19.88 3.48 -12.48
C LEU A 12 20.08 3.49 -10.96
N VAL A 13 21.33 3.52 -10.48
CA VAL A 13 21.68 3.47 -9.07
C VAL A 13 22.07 4.87 -8.60
N TYR A 14 21.33 5.40 -7.62
CA TYR A 14 21.70 6.62 -6.91
C TYR A 14 22.58 6.25 -5.71
N GLU A 15 23.87 6.60 -5.77
CA GLU A 15 24.76 6.48 -4.61
C GLU A 15 24.49 7.65 -3.66
N LEU A 16 23.69 7.40 -2.63
CA LEU A 16 23.31 8.40 -1.65
C LEU A 16 24.14 8.19 -0.38
N ASN A 17 24.86 9.23 0.04
CA ASN A 17 25.55 9.22 1.32
C ASN A 17 24.53 9.25 2.45
N LYS A 18 24.73 8.48 3.53
CA LYS A 18 23.73 8.32 4.63
C LYS A 18 23.37 9.65 5.33
N GLU A 19 24.19 10.67 5.15
CA GLU A 19 24.05 12.01 5.73
C GLU A 19 23.28 12.99 4.81
N ASP A 20 23.14 12.67 3.51
CA ASP A 20 22.50 13.52 2.49
C ASP A 20 20.96 13.33 2.42
N LYS A 21 20.29 13.58 3.54
CA LYS A 21 18.82 13.53 3.63
C LYS A 21 18.12 14.56 2.71
N GLY A 22 18.81 15.65 2.36
CA GLY A 22 18.28 16.69 1.47
C GLY A 22 18.06 16.21 0.04
N THR A 23 19.05 15.54 -0.54
CA THR A 23 19.02 15.00 -1.92
C THR A 23 18.01 13.86 -2.05
N LEU A 24 17.85 13.06 -0.99
CA LEU A 24 16.81 12.02 -0.87
C LEU A 24 15.39 12.60 -0.96
N ALA A 25 15.09 13.61 -0.15
CA ALA A 25 13.78 14.26 -0.16
C ALA A 25 13.50 14.92 -1.50
N GLN A 26 14.47 15.65 -2.07
CA GLN A 26 14.27 16.35 -3.35
C GLN A 26 14.06 15.40 -4.53
N THR A 27 14.70 14.23 -4.54
CA THR A 27 14.61 13.27 -5.66
C THR A 27 13.39 12.37 -5.55
N PHE A 28 12.98 12.00 -4.33
CA PHE A 28 11.96 10.97 -4.12
C PHE A 28 10.70 11.41 -3.37
N GLU A 29 10.65 12.62 -2.81
CA GLU A 29 9.45 13.13 -2.13
C GLU A 29 8.47 13.72 -3.15
N MET A 30 7.27 13.15 -3.25
CA MET A 30 6.21 13.78 -4.02
C MET A 30 5.67 15.01 -3.29
N HIS A 31 5.81 16.18 -3.92
CA HIS A 31 5.18 17.40 -3.44
C HIS A 31 3.66 17.34 -3.65
N VAL A 32 2.91 17.14 -2.55
CA VAL A 32 1.45 17.19 -2.55
C VAL A 32 1.00 18.50 -1.90
N PRO A 33 0.26 19.38 -2.61
CA PRO A 33 -0.19 20.66 -2.07
C PRO A 33 -1.18 20.47 -0.92
N ALA A 34 -1.21 21.42 0.02
CA ALA A 34 -1.94 21.29 1.28
C ALA A 34 -3.45 21.05 1.11
N TYR A 35 -4.07 21.68 0.11
CA TYR A 35 -5.50 21.50 -0.18
C TYR A 35 -5.83 20.07 -0.62
N GLN A 36 -4.95 19.44 -1.42
CA GLN A 36 -5.12 18.04 -1.82
C GLN A 36 -4.94 17.13 -0.61
N LYS A 37 -3.99 17.43 0.28
CA LYS A 37 -3.81 16.65 1.51
C LYS A 37 -5.08 16.66 2.36
N LEU A 38 -5.71 17.84 2.52
CA LEU A 38 -6.94 17.98 3.30
C LEU A 38 -8.11 17.20 2.69
N LEU A 39 -8.27 17.25 1.36
CA LEU A 39 -9.36 16.54 0.68
C LEU A 39 -9.15 15.01 0.70
N LEU A 40 -7.90 14.54 0.56
CA LEU A 40 -7.59 13.12 0.46
C LEU A 40 -7.51 12.41 1.83
N ILE A 41 -7.48 13.15 2.94
CA ILE A 41 -7.34 12.53 4.28
C ILE A 41 -8.55 11.68 4.64
N ILE A 42 -9.74 12.11 4.26
CA ILE A 42 -10.99 11.41 4.53
C ILE A 42 -11.03 10.06 3.79
N PRO A 43 -10.91 10.00 2.44
CA PRO A 43 -10.91 8.72 1.74
C PRO A 43 -9.73 7.82 2.14
N ALA A 44 -8.55 8.39 2.41
CA ALA A 44 -7.40 7.62 2.90
C ALA A 44 -7.67 6.97 4.26
N PHE A 45 -8.26 7.72 5.19
CA PHE A 45 -8.59 7.22 6.53
C PHE A 45 -9.68 6.14 6.47
N ILE A 46 -10.73 6.36 5.68
CA ILE A 46 -11.79 5.35 5.45
C ILE A 46 -11.17 4.08 4.89
N GLY A 47 -10.36 4.18 3.84
CA GLY A 47 -9.66 3.04 3.25
C GLY A 47 -8.80 2.29 4.27
N TYR A 48 -8.04 3.03 5.09
CA TYR A 48 -7.21 2.45 6.14
C TYR A 48 -8.04 1.69 7.18
N CYS A 49 -9.08 2.31 7.73
CA CYS A 49 -9.96 1.69 8.71
C CYS A 49 -10.68 0.47 8.15
N CYS A 50 -11.13 0.51 6.89
CA CYS A 50 -11.78 -0.64 6.26
C CYS A 50 -10.83 -1.85 6.18
N HIS A 51 -9.57 -1.64 5.79
CA HIS A 51 -8.62 -2.75 5.62
C HIS A 51 -8.04 -3.28 6.93
N LEU A 52 -8.06 -2.49 8.00
CA LEU A 52 -7.44 -2.82 9.30
C LEU A 52 -7.98 -4.13 9.93
N PRO A 53 -9.30 -4.40 9.97
CA PRO A 53 -9.86 -5.66 10.47
C PRO A 53 -9.32 -6.92 9.78
N LEU A 54 -9.00 -6.86 8.49
CA LEU A 54 -8.38 -7.99 7.77
C LEU A 54 -6.87 -8.01 7.95
N TYR A 55 -6.23 -6.85 7.79
CA TYR A 55 -4.77 -6.76 7.75
C TYR A 55 -4.11 -7.10 9.08
N LEU A 56 -4.64 -6.64 10.22
CA LEU A 56 -4.01 -6.87 11.52
C LEU A 56 -3.94 -8.36 11.90
N PRO A 57 -5.03 -9.15 11.83
CA PRO A 57 -4.95 -10.58 12.11
C PRO A 57 -3.95 -11.31 11.21
N LEU A 58 -3.97 -11.03 9.90
CA LEU A 58 -3.05 -11.68 8.95
C LEU A 58 -1.59 -11.28 9.20
N LYS A 59 -1.34 -10.01 9.56
CA LYS A 59 -0.03 -9.54 9.97
C LYS A 59 0.47 -10.28 11.22
N MET A 60 -0.38 -10.47 12.23
CA MET A 60 -0.01 -11.20 13.44
C MET A 60 0.35 -12.67 13.14
N ILE A 61 -0.39 -13.32 12.23
CA ILE A 61 -0.07 -14.67 11.75
C ILE A 61 1.27 -14.65 11.02
N ALA A 62 1.46 -13.75 10.06
CA ALA A 62 2.72 -13.65 9.32
C ALA A 62 3.93 -13.39 10.23
N GLN A 63 3.79 -12.55 11.26
CA GLN A 63 4.84 -12.34 12.26
C GLN A 63 5.13 -13.61 13.06
N LYS A 64 4.09 -14.34 13.48
CA LYS A 64 4.25 -15.58 14.25
C LYS A 64 5.01 -16.67 13.47
N TYR A 65 4.76 -16.82 12.18
CA TYR A 65 5.31 -17.91 11.36
C TYR A 65 6.52 -17.50 10.50
N GLY A 66 6.66 -16.22 10.16
CA GLY A 66 7.64 -15.72 9.20
C GLY A 66 8.81 -14.92 9.79
N TYR A 67 8.67 -14.39 11.02
CA TYR A 67 9.71 -13.51 11.60
C TYR A 67 11.04 -14.20 11.82
N LYS A 68 11.04 -15.49 12.19
CA LYS A 68 12.27 -16.25 12.45
C LYS A 68 12.94 -16.82 11.19
N ASN A 69 12.21 -16.86 10.08
CA ASN A 69 12.63 -17.58 8.87
C ASN A 69 12.76 -16.66 7.65
N ASP A 70 12.75 -15.33 7.84
CA ASP A 70 12.83 -14.32 6.75
C ASP A 70 11.77 -14.50 5.64
N HIS A 71 10.65 -15.15 5.97
CA HIS A 71 9.54 -15.45 5.06
C HIS A 71 8.29 -14.62 5.38
N TYR A 72 8.44 -13.58 6.19
CA TYR A 72 7.35 -12.72 6.62
C TYR A 72 6.55 -12.16 5.45
N ASP A 73 7.23 -11.58 4.45
CA ASP A 73 6.56 -10.94 3.31
C ASP A 73 5.82 -11.95 2.43
N SER A 74 6.43 -13.11 2.17
CA SER A 74 5.81 -14.19 1.40
C SER A 74 4.58 -14.76 2.09
N ILE A 75 4.64 -14.95 3.42
CA ILE A 75 3.50 -15.45 4.20
C ILE A 75 2.38 -14.41 4.23
N LEU A 76 2.70 -13.14 4.50
CA LEU A 76 1.71 -12.07 4.53
C LEU A 76 1.03 -11.91 3.17
N PHE A 77 1.81 -11.93 2.08
CA PHE A 77 1.28 -11.85 0.73
C PHE A 77 0.37 -13.05 0.41
N GLY A 78 0.80 -14.27 0.73
CA GLY A 78 0.00 -15.48 0.49
C GLY A 78 -1.33 -15.46 1.26
N LEU A 79 -1.30 -15.03 2.53
CA LEU A 79 -2.51 -14.88 3.34
C LEU A 79 -3.47 -13.83 2.77
N LEU A 80 -2.96 -12.66 2.36
CA LEU A 80 -3.77 -11.63 1.72
C LEU A 80 -4.34 -12.13 0.39
N PHE A 81 -3.54 -12.81 -0.44
CA PHE A 81 -4.01 -13.33 -1.72
C PHE A 81 -5.20 -14.29 -1.57
N ILE A 82 -5.17 -15.14 -0.54
CA ILE A 82 -6.25 -16.09 -0.26
C ILE A 82 -7.45 -15.40 0.41
N CYS A 83 -7.23 -14.57 1.42
CA CYS A 83 -8.32 -14.00 2.23
C CYS A 83 -8.99 -12.76 1.61
N TYR A 84 -8.27 -11.99 0.79
CA TYR A 84 -8.76 -10.72 0.24
C TYR A 84 -9.99 -10.87 -0.68
N PRO A 85 -10.08 -11.87 -1.57
CA PRO A 85 -11.29 -12.10 -2.36
C PRO A 85 -12.54 -12.32 -1.49
N PHE A 86 -12.44 -13.11 -0.42
CA PHE A 86 -13.55 -13.35 0.51
C PHE A 86 -13.93 -12.10 1.28
N TYR A 87 -12.92 -11.31 1.68
CA TYR A 87 -13.15 -10.02 2.33
C TYR A 87 -13.89 -9.04 1.41
N LEU A 88 -13.51 -8.96 0.13
CA LEU A 88 -14.20 -8.13 -0.86
C LEU A 88 -15.64 -8.61 -1.12
N LEU A 89 -15.86 -9.92 -1.22
CA LEU A 89 -17.20 -10.48 -1.37
C LEU A 89 -18.08 -10.12 -0.17
N LEU A 90 -17.57 -10.26 1.05
CA LEU A 90 -18.28 -9.87 2.27
C LEU A 90 -18.64 -8.38 2.26
N GLY A 91 -17.67 -7.52 1.93
CA GLY A 91 -17.90 -6.08 1.77
C GLY A 91 -18.94 -5.76 0.71
N GLY A 92 -18.91 -6.46 -0.43
CA GLY A 92 -19.87 -6.33 -1.52
C GLY A 92 -21.29 -6.70 -1.09
N VAL A 93 -21.45 -7.83 -0.38
CA VAL A 93 -22.74 -8.27 0.17
C VAL A 93 -23.28 -7.23 1.16
N LEU A 94 -22.45 -6.77 2.11
CA LEU A 94 -22.86 -5.76 3.09
C LEU A 94 -23.32 -4.47 2.40
N ILE A 95 -22.55 -3.94 1.46
CA ILE A 95 -22.93 -2.72 0.73
C ILE A 95 -24.19 -2.94 -0.08
N SER A 96 -24.32 -4.08 -0.76
CA SER A 96 -25.51 -4.39 -1.55
C SER A 96 -26.78 -4.43 -0.67
N TRP A 97 -26.67 -4.87 0.57
CA TRP A 97 -27.77 -4.91 1.54
C TRP A 97 -28.21 -3.49 1.93
N PHE A 98 -27.26 -2.59 2.22
CA PHE A 98 -27.58 -1.20 2.58
C PHE A 98 -28.00 -0.33 1.40
N THR A 99 -27.47 -0.58 0.20
CA THR A 99 -27.62 0.28 -0.99
C THR A 99 -28.52 -0.31 -2.08
N LYS A 100 -29.18 -1.46 -1.81
CA LYS A 100 -30.03 -2.21 -2.75
C LYS A 100 -29.33 -2.57 -4.06
N GLY A 101 -28.09 -3.07 -3.98
CA GLY A 101 -27.39 -3.66 -5.13
C GLY A 101 -26.25 -2.84 -5.74
N SER A 102 -25.82 -1.73 -5.15
CA SER A 102 -24.73 -0.90 -5.69
C SER A 102 -23.33 -1.39 -5.32
N TRP A 103 -23.10 -2.71 -5.37
CA TRP A 103 -21.82 -3.33 -5.00
C TRP A 103 -20.66 -2.91 -5.92
N TRP A 104 -20.96 -2.55 -7.18
CA TRP A 104 -20.00 -2.10 -8.18
C TRP A 104 -19.24 -0.83 -7.76
N MET A 105 -19.79 -0.02 -6.84
CA MET A 105 -19.13 1.17 -6.32
C MET A 105 -17.79 0.84 -5.65
N LEU A 106 -17.63 -0.36 -5.07
CA LEU A 106 -16.38 -0.82 -4.48
C LEU A 106 -15.20 -0.83 -5.45
N ILE A 107 -15.46 -1.12 -6.74
CA ILE A 107 -14.43 -1.20 -7.77
C ILE A 107 -13.78 0.17 -7.99
N ILE A 108 -14.52 1.27 -7.78
CA ILE A 108 -14.01 2.63 -7.93
C ILE A 108 -13.50 3.16 -6.58
N LEU A 109 -14.28 2.93 -5.52
CA LEU A 109 -14.04 3.53 -4.21
C LEU A 109 -12.80 2.94 -3.52
N LEU A 110 -12.55 1.63 -3.64
CA LEU A 110 -11.38 1.02 -3.01
C LEU A 110 -10.06 1.46 -3.64
N PRO A 111 -9.87 1.44 -4.98
CA PRO A 111 -8.65 1.98 -5.59
C PRO A 111 -8.46 3.46 -5.32
N PHE A 112 -9.55 4.25 -5.29
CA PHE A 112 -9.48 5.67 -4.96
C PHE A 112 -9.00 5.89 -3.51
N CYS A 113 -9.53 5.15 -2.54
CA CYS A 113 -9.08 5.22 -1.15
C CYS A 113 -7.62 4.77 -1.00
N ALA A 114 -7.22 3.69 -1.70
CA ALA A 114 -5.83 3.21 -1.69
C ALA A 114 -4.86 4.26 -2.29
N TRP A 115 -5.23 4.86 -3.42
CA TRP A 115 -4.46 5.94 -4.04
C TRP A 115 -4.37 7.19 -3.16
N SER A 116 -5.46 7.55 -2.49
CA SER A 116 -5.48 8.67 -1.54
C SER A 116 -4.50 8.42 -0.39
N PHE A 117 -4.45 7.18 0.11
CA PHE A 117 -3.52 6.80 1.17
C PHE A 117 -2.05 6.86 0.72
N THR A 118 -1.72 6.37 -0.48
CA THR A 118 -0.34 6.40 -0.99
C THR A 118 0.17 7.82 -1.25
N ARG A 119 -0.72 8.76 -1.60
CA ARG A 119 -0.39 10.19 -1.75
C ARG A 119 -0.06 10.88 -0.43
N LEU A 120 -0.70 10.47 0.67
CA LEU A 120 -0.53 11.08 1.99
C LEU A 120 0.59 10.45 2.80
N LYS A 121 0.87 9.17 2.58
CA LYS A 121 1.94 8.46 3.26
C LYS A 121 3.28 9.12 2.93
N LYS A 122 4.05 9.47 3.97
CA LYS A 122 5.42 9.95 3.81
C LYS A 122 6.24 8.89 3.07
N GLN A 123 6.88 9.28 1.98
CA GLN A 123 7.57 8.34 1.10
C GLN A 123 9.01 8.06 1.55
N PHE A 124 9.69 9.02 2.19
CA PHE A 124 11.07 8.92 2.68
C PHE A 124 11.29 9.77 3.93
#